data_AF-X1GIY2-F1
#
_entry.id   AF-X1GIY2-F1
#
_cell.length_a   1.000
_cell.length_b   1.000
_cell.length_c   1.000
_cell.angle_alpha   90.00
_cell.angle_beta   90.00
_cell.angle_gamma   90.00
#
_symmetry.space_group_name_H-M   'P 1'
#
loop_
_entity.id
_entity.type
_entity.pdbx_description
1 polymer ?
#
loop_
_entity_poly.entity_id
_entity_poly.type
_entity_poly.pdbx_seq_one_letter_code
_entity_poly.pdbx_strand_id
1 'polypeptide(L)' 'VAAPISTTDVSLRSGKEIPIEERDHKEITHILGKQIAPAGVKVFNPAFDLTPHGYVEAIITEKGIIRKPFEENIKLVVN' A
#
# COMPACT_ATOMS: atom_id res chain seq x y z
N VAL A 1 -9.99 -0.92 5.34
CA VAL A 1 -9.25 0.03 4.47
C VAL A 1 -10.25 1.05 3.95
N ALA A 2 -9.90 2.34 3.92
CA ALA A 2 -10.75 3.37 3.31
C ALA A 2 -9.96 4.03 2.18
N ALA A 3 -10.45 3.91 0.95
CA ALA A 3 -9.80 4.45 -0.24
C ALA A 3 -10.86 4.65 -1.33
N PRO A 4 -10.73 5.69 -2.17
CA PRO A 4 -11.63 5.88 -3.30
C PRO A 4 -11.44 4.77 -4.35
N ILE A 5 -12.43 4.57 -5.21
CA ILE A 5 -12.35 3.54 -6.27
C ILE A 5 -11.18 3.77 -7.20
N SER A 6 -10.79 5.02 -7.44
CA SER A 6 -9.64 5.38 -8.28
C SER A 6 -8.30 4.81 -7.78
N THR A 7 -8.21 4.36 -6.53
CA THR A 7 -7.03 3.68 -5.96
C THR A 7 -7.04 2.17 -6.20
N THR A 8 -8.09 1.62 -6.80
CA THR A 8 -8.20 0.18 -7.11
C THR A 8 -7.76 -0.11 -8.52
N ASP A 9 -6.70 -0.89 -8.68
CA ASP A 9 -6.25 -1.39 -9.98
C ASP A 9 -6.82 -2.80 -10.23
N VAL A 10 -7.80 -2.90 -11.12
CA VAL A 10 -8.44 -4.17 -11.51
C VAL A 10 -7.71 -4.91 -12.63
N SER A 11 -6.63 -4.35 -13.18
CA SER A 11 -5.79 -5.02 -14.18
C SER A 11 -4.85 -6.04 -13.54
N LEU A 12 -4.52 -5.87 -12.26
CA LEU A 12 -3.67 -6.78 -11.48
C LEU A 12 -4.48 -7.93 -10.89
N ARG A 13 -3.90 -9.13 -10.86
CA ARG A 13 -4.51 -10.33 -10.27
C ARG A 13 -4.13 -10.54 -8.81
N SER A 14 -3.00 -9.97 -8.39
CA SER A 14 -2.47 -10.13 -7.04
C SER A 14 -1.71 -8.90 -6.57
N GLY A 15 -1.72 -8.66 -5.26
CA GLY A 15 -0.87 -7.63 -4.64
C GLY A 15 0.63 -7.86 -4.89
N LYS A 16 1.06 -9.08 -5.23
CA LYS A 16 2.46 -9.38 -5.60
C LYS A 16 2.94 -8.66 -6.86
N GLU A 17 2.04 -8.17 -7.68
CA GLU A 17 2.36 -7.44 -8.91
C GLU A 17 2.56 -5.94 -8.65
N ILE A 18 2.21 -5.45 -7.46
CA ILE A 18 2.37 -4.04 -7.09
C ILE A 18 3.85 -3.78 -6.83
N PRO A 19 4.50 -2.88 -7.60
CA PRO A 19 5.89 -2.51 -7.35
C PRO A 19 6.00 -1.76 -6.02
N ILE A 20 7.00 -2.13 -5.22
CA ILE A 20 7.30 -1.44 -3.96
C ILE A 20 8.43 -0.45 -4.21
N GLU A 21 8.15 0.84 -4.02
CA GLU A 21 9.15 1.91 -4.10
C GLU A 21 10.17 1.77 -2.96
N GLU A 22 11.46 1.80 -3.28
CA GLU A 22 12.54 2.00 -2.30
C GLU A 22 13.01 3.46 -2.35
N ARG A 23 12.95 4.13 -1.20
CA ARG A 23 13.23 5.57 -1.09
C ARG A 23 14.63 5.86 -0.58
N ASP A 24 15.04 7.13 -0.70
CA ASP A 24 16.37 7.59 -0.28
C ASP A 24 16.67 7.19 1.17
N HIS A 25 17.85 6.62 1.39
CA HIS A 25 18.34 6.20 2.70
C HIS A 25 18.37 7.33 3.74
N LYS A 26 18.36 8.59 3.30
CA LYS A 26 18.31 9.77 4.18
C LYS A 26 17.01 9.86 4.97
N GLU A 27 15.91 9.29 4.50
CA GLU A 27 14.64 9.31 5.27
C GLU A 27 14.73 8.46 6.55
N ILE A 28 15.61 7.45 6.57
CA ILE A 28 15.89 6.65 7.78
C ILE A 28 17.06 7.25 8.57
N THR A 29 18.12 7.67 7.89
CA THR A 29 19.38 8.08 8.55
C THR A 29 19.36 9.53 9.05
N HIS A 30 18.42 10.36 8.57
CA HIS A 30 18.30 11.77 8.91
C HIS A 30 16.86 12.16 9.28
N ILE A 31 16.72 13.10 10.23
CA ILE A 31 15.44 13.75 10.56
C ILE A 31 15.64 15.26 10.45
N LEU A 32 14.77 15.94 9.69
CA LEU A 32 14.85 17.39 9.42
C LEU A 32 16.26 17.83 8.96
N GLY A 33 16.89 17.01 8.12
CA GLY A 33 18.24 17.25 7.58
C GLY A 33 19.40 16.94 8.54
N LYS A 34 19.14 16.53 9.78
CA LYS A 34 20.17 16.17 10.76
C LYS A 34 20.36 14.66 10.82
N GLN A 35 21.61 14.20 10.72
CA GLN A 35 21.94 12.78 10.80
C GLN A 35 21.71 12.25 12.23
N ILE A 36 21.02 11.11 12.35
CA ILE A 36 20.71 10.46 13.63
C ILE A 36 21.25 9.02 13.73
N ALA A 37 21.71 8.46 12.61
CA ALA A 37 22.29 7.13 12.55
C ALA A 37 23.81 7.19 12.28
N PRO A 38 24.60 6.16 12.64
CA PRO A 38 26.04 6.13 12.36
C PRO A 38 26.39 6.39 10.89
N ALA A 39 27.51 7.08 10.65
CA ALA A 39 27.96 7.36 9.29
C ALA A 39 28.25 6.07 8.52
N GLY A 40 27.72 5.98 7.30
CA GLY A 40 27.93 4.83 6.40
C GLY A 40 27.09 3.59 6.72
N VAL A 41 26.17 3.64 7.69
CA VAL A 41 25.27 2.51 7.96
C VAL A 41 24.37 2.23 6.75
N LYS A 42 24.23 0.96 6.40
CA LYS A 42 23.31 0.51 5.34
C LYS A 42 21.90 0.39 5.91
N VAL A 43 20.90 0.77 5.12
CA VAL A 43 19.48 0.71 5.48
C VAL A 43 18.67 0.11 4.34
N PHE A 44 17.49 -0.39 4.68
CA PHE A 44 16.46 -0.83 3.72
C PHE A 44 15.22 0.04 3.95
N ASN A 45 14.76 0.74 2.91
CA ASN A 45 13.70 1.76 3.03
C ASN A 45 12.57 1.55 2.01
N PRO A 46 11.80 0.46 2.11
CA PRO A 46 10.58 0.29 1.32
C PRO A 46 9.52 1.30 1.80
N ALA A 47 8.94 2.06 0.87
CA ALA A 47 7.93 3.07 1.16
C ALA A 47 6.55 2.48 1.49
N PHE A 48 6.30 1.25 1.02
CA PHE A 48 5.01 0.57 1.13
C PHE A 48 5.20 -0.90 1.49
N ASP A 49 4.15 -1.50 2.03
CA ASP A 49 4.03 -2.94 2.22
C ASP A 49 2.71 -3.46 1.63
N LEU A 50 2.53 -4.78 1.68
CA LEU A 50 1.33 -5.45 1.17
C LEU A 50 0.59 -6.11 2.33
N THR A 51 -0.68 -5.75 2.50
CA THR A 51 -1.59 -6.45 3.41
C THR A 51 -2.47 -7.43 2.63
N PRO A 52 -2.32 -8.77 2.83
CA PRO A 52 -3.22 -9.75 2.25
C PRO A 52 -4.68 -9.50 2.66
N HIS A 53 -5.61 -9.65 1.70
CA HIS A 53 -7.04 -9.37 1.92
C HIS A 53 -7.70 -10.22 3.01
N GLY A 54 -7.07 -11.33 3.43
CA GLY A 54 -7.50 -12.12 4.58
C GLY A 54 -7.56 -11.31 5.89
N TYR A 55 -6.64 -10.36 6.05
CA TYR A 55 -6.54 -9.46 7.21
C TYR A 55 -7.40 -8.20 7.10
N VAL A 56 -8.12 -8.00 5.99
CA VAL A 56 -8.98 -6.84 5.78
C VAL A 56 -10.45 -7.24 5.97
N GLU A 57 -11.15 -6.55 6.85
CA GLU A 57 -12.59 -6.78 7.12
C GLU A 57 -13.48 -6.19 6.01
N ALA A 58 -13.20 -4.96 5.59
CA ALA A 58 -13.93 -4.26 4.54
C ALA A 58 -13.08 -3.17 3.87
N ILE A 59 -13.47 -2.79 2.65
CA ILE A 59 -12.95 -1.65 1.89
C ILE A 59 -14.08 -0.62 1.77
N ILE A 60 -13.87 0.58 2.30
CA ILE A 60 -14.85 1.68 2.27
C ILE A 60 -14.49 2.60 1.11
N THR A 61 -15.45 2.87 0.23
CA THR A 61 -15.33 3.75 -0.94
C THR A 61 -16.47 4.77 -0.98
N GLU A 62 -16.41 5.70 -1.92
CA GLU A 62 -17.48 6.66 -2.21
C GLU A 62 -18.77 6.00 -2.76
N LYS A 63 -18.71 4.74 -3.22
CA LYS A 63 -19.88 3.95 -3.67
C LYS A 63 -20.40 2.98 -2.59
N GLY A 64 -19.82 2.98 -1.38
CA GLY A 64 -20.28 2.16 -0.26
C GLY A 64 -19.20 1.28 0.36
N ILE A 65 -19.63 0.23 1.09
CA ILE A 65 -18.72 -0.67 1.82
C ILE A 65 -18.64 -2.02 1.09
N ILE A 66 -17.45 -2.37 0.61
CA ILE A 66 -17.13 -3.64 -0.04
C ILE A 66 -16.67 -4.63 1.03
N ARG A 67 -17.28 -5.82 1.06
CA ARG A 67 -16.91 -6.93 1.95
C ARG A 67 -16.46 -8.15 1.15
N LYS A 68 -15.98 -9.17 1.84
CA LYS A 68 -15.65 -10.47 1.23
C LYS A 68 -16.88 -11.10 0.54
N PRO A 69 -16.70 -11.87 -0.56
CA PRO A 69 -15.42 -12.09 -1.25
C PRO A 69 -15.05 -10.86 -2.10
N PHE A 70 -13.80 -10.40 -1.98
CA PHE A 70 -13.40 -9.09 -2.51
C PHE A 70 -13.28 -9.08 -4.04
N GLU A 71 -12.85 -10.17 -4.66
CA GLU A 71 -12.62 -10.21 -6.11
C GLU A 71 -13.92 -9.96 -6.90
N GLU A 72 -15.02 -10.58 -6.47
CA GLU A 72 -16.33 -10.45 -7.08
C GLU A 72 -16.96 -9.10 -6.74
N ASN A 73 -16.94 -8.70 -5.47
CA ASN A 73 -17.60 -7.48 -5.03
C ASN A 73 -16.90 -6.20 -5.54
N ILE A 74 -15.58 -6.22 -5.73
CA ILE A 74 -14.87 -5.10 -6.35
C ILE A 74 -15.32 -4.93 -7.81
N LYS A 75 -15.46 -6.01 -8.58
CA LYS A 75 -15.91 -5.96 -10.00
C LYS A 75 -17.32 -5.35 -10.13
N LEU A 76 -18.19 -5.52 -9.16
CA LEU A 76 -19.54 -4.93 -9.16
C LEU A 76 -19.54 -3.41 -8.94
N VAL A 77 -18.51 -2.87 -8.28
CA VAL A 77 -18.45 -1.47 -7.85
C VAL A 77 -17.57 -0.63 -8.77
N VAL A 78 -16.57 -1.24 -9.42
CA VAL A 78 -15.67 -0.56 -10.37
C VAL A 78 -16.33 -0.34 -11.74
N ASN A 79 -17.28 -1.20 -12.13
CA ASN A 79 -18.15 -0.98 -13.29
C ASN A 79 -19.22 0.10 -13.02
#